data_AF-A0A950M658-F1
#
_entry.id   AF-A0A950M658-F1
#
_cell.length_a   1.000
_cell.length_b   1.000
_cell.length_c   1.000
_cell.angle_alpha   90.00
_cell.angle_beta   90.00
_cell.angle_gamma   90.00
#
_symmetry.space_group_name_H-M   'P 1'
#
loop_
_entity.id
_entity.type
_entity.pdbx_description
1 polymer ?
#
loop_
_entity_poly.entity_id
_entity_poly.type
_entity_poly.pdbx_seq_one_letter_code
_entity_poly.pdbx_strand_id
1 'polypeptide(L)'
;MQNSAYLSGANPGTTGFFELTHSLRRLQEAGVLAIRYQKEEKGQGRVFLTIGAETGSPSNVQDDVRLVRTLLHTSQPEIELVYGAGRLKDGKVGIITRSMQGILSEIGAQVRVAEEDVNRHAVMPTVGVIGVETRPIIVIHVGTDAPAGAYAEIVRGGRHYWIDDNDFDSKFAFSVVQNLIALAESSQSGKQALVTIPATP
;
A
#
# COMPACT_ATOMS: atom_id res chain seq x y z
N MET A 1 12.25 5.58 -6.25
CA MET A 1 11.20 6.18 -5.40
C MET A 1 10.88 5.21 -4.27
N GLN A 2 10.55 5.71 -3.08
CA GLN A 2 10.30 4.86 -1.90
C GLN A 2 8.93 5.15 -1.30
N ASN A 3 8.26 4.09 -0.85
CA ASN A 3 6.98 4.13 -0.14
C ASN A 3 7.20 3.64 1.31
N SER A 4 7.86 4.48 2.11
CA SER A 4 8.16 4.44 3.56
C SER A 4 9.02 3.34 4.18
N ALA A 5 9.64 3.71 5.33
CA ALA A 5 10.42 2.87 6.24
C ALA A 5 9.67 2.59 7.56
N TYR A 6 10.00 1.45 8.17
CA TYR A 6 9.35 0.90 9.36
C TYR A 6 9.52 1.79 10.62
N LEU A 7 8.40 2.07 11.29
CA LEU A 7 8.27 2.36 12.73
C LEU A 7 8.93 3.63 13.33
N SER A 8 9.52 4.54 12.56
CA SER A 8 10.19 5.73 13.13
C SER A 8 9.93 7.06 12.42
N GLY A 9 8.72 7.26 11.86
CA GLY A 9 8.20 8.58 11.48
C GLY A 9 8.98 9.45 10.48
N ALA A 10 10.14 9.00 9.98
CA ALA A 10 11.07 9.87 9.29
C ALA A 10 10.86 9.93 7.78
N ASN A 11 10.06 9.03 7.19
CA ASN A 11 9.80 9.07 5.76
C ASN A 11 8.57 8.22 5.39
N PRO A 12 7.34 8.77 5.37
CA PRO A 12 6.11 8.08 4.94
C PRO A 12 6.07 7.73 3.43
N GLY A 13 7.10 8.13 2.68
CA GLY A 13 7.22 7.96 1.24
C GLY A 13 7.76 9.24 0.60
N THR A 14 8.46 9.10 -0.52
CA THR A 14 8.96 10.27 -1.28
C THR A 14 7.80 10.95 -2.00
N THR A 15 7.75 12.28 -2.09
CA THR A 15 6.70 13.02 -2.85
C THR A 15 6.48 12.47 -4.25
N GLY A 16 7.56 12.16 -4.98
CA GLY A 16 7.49 11.57 -6.32
C GLY A 16 6.80 10.18 -6.37
N PHE A 17 6.79 9.42 -5.27
CA PHE A 17 6.00 8.18 -5.20
C PHE A 17 4.50 8.48 -5.21
N PHE A 18 4.03 9.45 -4.42
CA PHE A 18 2.62 9.82 -4.39
C PHE A 18 2.18 10.47 -5.70
N GLU A 19 3.01 11.34 -6.27
CA GLU A 19 2.77 11.91 -7.61
C GLU A 19 2.64 10.82 -8.66
N LEU A 20 3.51 9.80 -8.61
CA LEU A 20 3.43 8.64 -9.50
C LEU A 20 2.10 7.91 -9.33
N THR A 21 1.71 7.52 -8.10
CA THR A 21 0.50 6.73 -7.87
C THR A 21 -0.76 7.48 -8.27
N HIS A 22 -0.85 8.78 -7.96
CA HIS A 22 -1.96 9.64 -8.36
C HIS A 22 -2.05 9.79 -9.87
N SER A 23 -0.91 9.98 -10.55
CA SER A 23 -0.88 10.10 -12.01
C SER A 23 -1.24 8.77 -12.70
N LEU A 24 -0.71 7.64 -12.21
CA LEU A 24 -1.10 6.31 -12.70
C LEU A 24 -2.61 6.07 -12.52
N ARG A 25 -3.20 6.50 -11.39
CA ARG A 25 -4.64 6.39 -11.16
C ARG A 25 -5.45 7.21 -12.17
N ARG A 26 -5.09 8.47 -12.40
CA ARG A 26 -5.76 9.31 -13.40
C ARG A 26 -5.64 8.74 -14.82
N LEU A 27 -4.47 8.21 -15.17
CA LEU A 27 -4.25 7.54 -16.46
C LEU A 27 -5.08 6.26 -16.61
N GLN A 28 -5.25 5.49 -15.53
CA GLN A 28 -6.14 4.32 -15.50
C GLN A 28 -7.60 4.74 -15.71
N GLU A 29 -8.06 5.79 -15.02
CA GLU A 29 -9.43 6.32 -15.17
C GLU A 29 -9.69 6.88 -16.57
N ALA A 30 -8.66 7.45 -17.20
CA ALA A 30 -8.69 7.92 -18.59
C ALA A 30 -8.55 6.79 -19.63
N GLY A 31 -8.35 5.54 -19.21
CA GLY A 31 -8.26 4.38 -20.11
C GLY A 31 -6.96 4.28 -20.92
N VAL A 32 -5.93 5.06 -20.57
CA VAL A 32 -4.63 5.15 -21.29
C VAL A 32 -3.50 4.38 -20.60
N LEU A 33 -3.84 3.65 -19.54
CA LEU A 33 -2.96 2.75 -18.81
C LEU A 33 -3.48 1.32 -18.92
N ALA A 34 -2.62 0.39 -19.33
CA ALA A 34 -2.93 -1.03 -19.39
C ALA A 34 -1.85 -1.86 -18.69
N ILE A 35 -2.26 -2.95 -18.04
CA ILE A 35 -1.37 -3.94 -17.45
C ILE A 35 -1.57 -5.26 -18.19
N ARG A 36 -0.48 -5.85 -18.67
CA ARG A 36 -0.49 -7.12 -19.40
C ARG A 36 0.36 -8.15 -18.68
N TYR A 37 -0.19 -9.33 -18.43
CA TYR A 37 0.56 -10.49 -17.97
C TYR A 37 0.91 -11.40 -19.15
N GLN A 38 2.19 -11.76 -19.27
CA GLN A 38 2.69 -12.69 -20.27
C GLN A 38 3.18 -13.95 -19.58
N LYS A 39 2.54 -15.07 -19.89
CA LYS A 39 2.98 -16.38 -19.40
C LYS A 39 4.24 -16.81 -20.13
N GLU A 40 5.23 -17.29 -19.37
CA GLU A 40 6.45 -17.92 -19.90
C GLU A 40 6.27 -19.44 -19.86
N GLU A 41 6.79 -20.17 -20.86
CA GLU A 41 6.71 -21.64 -20.92
C GLU A 41 7.54 -22.31 -19.82
N LYS A 42 8.64 -21.67 -19.41
CA LYS A 42 9.49 -22.08 -18.30
C LYS A 42 9.90 -20.85 -17.50
N GLY A 43 9.48 -20.78 -16.24
CA GLY A 43 9.85 -19.71 -15.30
C GLY A 43 8.65 -18.92 -14.78
N GLN A 44 8.95 -17.76 -14.18
CA GLN A 44 7.92 -16.83 -13.71
C GLN A 44 7.39 -16.01 -14.91
N GLY A 45 6.07 -15.84 -14.99
CA GLY A 45 5.47 -14.96 -15.99
C GLY A 45 5.90 -13.49 -15.78
N ARG A 46 5.81 -12.72 -16.85
CA ARG A 46 6.29 -11.33 -16.93
C ARG A 46 5.10 -10.38 -16.93
N VAL A 47 5.25 -9.23 -16.28
CA VAL A 47 4.21 -8.20 -16.21
C VAL A 47 4.70 -6.96 -16.96
N PHE A 48 3.83 -6.39 -17.79
CA PHE A 48 4.11 -5.19 -18.55
C PHE A 48 3.08 -4.12 -18.22
N LEU A 49 3.55 -2.88 -18.10
CA LEU A 49 2.74 -1.69 -17.95
C LEU A 49 2.87 -0.87 -19.23
N THR A 50 1.75 -0.62 -19.90
CA THR A 50 1.68 0.22 -21.09
C THR A 50 1.05 1.55 -20.72
N ILE A 51 1.71 2.64 -21.11
CA ILE A 51 1.28 4.02 -20.85
C ILE A 51 1.39 4.82 -22.14
N GLY A 52 0.24 5.19 -22.71
CA GLY A 52 0.19 5.91 -23.98
C GLY A 52 -1.08 6.72 -24.12
N ALA A 53 -0.91 8.01 -24.42
CA ALA A 53 -1.99 8.89 -24.84
C ALA A 53 -2.00 8.97 -26.37
N GLU A 54 -3.20 9.00 -26.97
CA GLU A 54 -3.36 9.20 -28.41
C GLU A 54 -3.11 10.66 -28.81
N THR A 55 -2.80 10.89 -30.09
CA THR A 55 -2.69 12.25 -30.64
C THR A 55 -4.07 12.91 -30.60
N GLY A 56 -4.30 13.77 -29.61
CA GLY A 56 -5.60 14.40 -29.36
C GLY A 56 -6.13 14.20 -27.94
N SER A 57 -5.47 13.38 -27.11
CA SER A 57 -5.83 13.27 -25.70
C SER A 57 -5.74 14.64 -24.99
N PRO A 58 -6.61 14.91 -24.01
CA PRO A 58 -6.59 16.14 -23.21
C PRO A 58 -5.20 16.45 -22.64
N SER A 59 -4.88 17.74 -22.48
CA SER A 59 -3.54 18.18 -22.05
C SER A 59 -3.13 17.58 -20.71
N ASN A 60 -4.05 17.50 -19.74
CA ASN A 60 -3.80 16.88 -18.44
C ASN A 60 -3.41 15.40 -18.56
N VAL A 61 -4.00 14.65 -19.49
CA VAL A 61 -3.62 13.24 -19.74
C VAL A 61 -2.20 13.17 -20.31
N GLN A 62 -1.85 14.07 -21.23
CA GLN A 62 -0.49 14.12 -21.78
C GLN A 62 0.55 14.55 -20.73
N ASP A 63 0.18 15.46 -19.83
CA ASP A 63 1.02 15.92 -18.73
C ASP A 63 1.29 14.76 -17.75
N ASP A 64 0.26 13.99 -17.41
CA ASP A 64 0.38 12.81 -16.55
C ASP A 64 1.25 11.72 -17.19
N VAL A 65 1.11 11.46 -18.50
CA VAL A 65 1.99 10.52 -19.22
C VAL A 65 3.45 10.97 -19.15
N ARG A 66 3.72 12.27 -19.35
CA ARG A 66 5.10 12.81 -19.25
C ARG A 66 5.64 12.70 -17.83
N LEU A 67 4.84 13.07 -16.82
CA LEU A 67 5.23 12.99 -15.42
C LEU A 67 5.58 11.54 -15.02
N VAL A 68 4.72 10.57 -15.35
CA VAL A 68 4.98 9.16 -15.05
C VAL A 68 6.26 8.66 -15.73
N ARG A 69 6.49 9.00 -17.00
CA ARG A 69 7.71 8.63 -17.72
C ARG A 69 8.97 9.23 -17.08
N THR A 70 8.90 10.49 -16.65
CA THR A 70 9.98 11.16 -15.92
C THR A 70 10.27 10.48 -14.59
N LEU A 71 9.24 10.19 -13.79
CA LEU A 71 9.36 9.57 -12.46
C LEU A 71 9.88 8.13 -12.55
N LEU A 72 9.46 7.37 -13.56
CA LEU A 72 9.93 6.01 -13.82
C LEU A 72 11.26 5.95 -14.58
N HIS A 73 11.81 7.10 -14.98
CA HIS A 73 13.04 7.22 -15.77
C HIS A 73 13.01 6.36 -17.05
N THR A 74 11.91 6.41 -17.79
CA THR A 74 11.75 5.62 -19.02
C THR A 74 11.20 6.46 -20.16
N SER A 75 11.72 6.21 -21.37
CA SER A 75 11.18 6.77 -22.62
C SER A 75 10.22 5.82 -23.33
N GLN A 76 10.12 4.57 -22.87
CA GLN A 76 9.39 3.51 -23.54
C GLN A 76 7.88 3.59 -23.22
N PRO A 77 7.00 3.34 -24.20
CA PRO A 77 5.56 3.30 -23.97
C PRO A 77 5.10 2.04 -23.24
N GLU A 78 5.88 0.96 -23.32
CA GLU A 78 5.68 -0.28 -22.57
C GLU A 78 6.92 -0.54 -21.71
N ILE A 79 6.71 -0.84 -20.44
CA ILE A 79 7.78 -1.18 -19.50
C ILE A 79 7.49 -2.49 -18.80
N GLU A 80 8.53 -3.30 -18.60
CA GLU A 80 8.44 -4.53 -17.82
C GLU A 80 8.53 -4.21 -16.32
N LEU A 81 7.56 -4.69 -15.56
CA LEU A 81 7.57 -4.62 -14.11
C LEU A 81 8.30 -5.86 -13.56
N VAL A 82 9.41 -5.63 -12.87
CA VAL A 82 10.26 -6.68 -12.32
C VAL A 82 10.25 -6.58 -10.80
N TYR A 83 10.03 -7.71 -10.11
CA TYR A 83 10.11 -7.71 -8.64
C TYR A 83 11.56 -7.63 -8.17
N GLY A 84 11.87 -6.71 -7.26
CA GLY A 84 13.18 -6.58 -6.61
C GLY A 84 13.84 -5.20 -6.73
N ALA A 85 14.87 -4.99 -5.92
CA ALA A 85 15.70 -3.78 -5.94
C ALA A 85 16.87 -3.93 -6.93
N GLY A 86 17.19 -2.88 -7.68
CA GLY A 86 18.41 -2.85 -8.48
C GLY A 86 18.40 -1.83 -9.61
N ARG A 87 19.58 -1.56 -10.18
CA ARG A 87 19.69 -0.86 -11.47
C ARG A 87 19.26 -1.81 -12.58
N LEU A 88 18.10 -1.54 -13.17
CA LEU A 88 17.60 -2.28 -14.30
C LEU A 88 17.99 -1.58 -15.62
N LYS A 89 17.94 -2.35 -16.71
CA LYS A 89 18.11 -1.80 -18.06
C LYS A 89 16.91 -0.92 -18.42
N ASP A 90 17.09 -0.04 -19.39
CA ASP A 90 16.00 0.79 -19.91
C ASP A 90 14.81 -0.08 -20.37
N GLY A 91 13.60 0.38 -20.09
CA GLY A 91 12.35 -0.38 -20.30
C GLY A 91 11.97 -1.34 -19.18
N LYS A 92 12.66 -1.33 -18.04
CA LYS A 92 12.31 -2.16 -16.87
C LYS A 92 12.23 -1.32 -15.60
N VAL A 93 11.20 -1.56 -14.80
CA VAL A 93 10.98 -0.90 -13.51
C VAL A 93 10.92 -1.93 -12.39
N GLY A 94 11.76 -1.71 -11.38
CA GLY A 94 11.83 -2.54 -10.18
C GLY A 94 10.69 -2.17 -9.22
N ILE A 95 9.92 -3.16 -8.78
CA ILE A 95 8.86 -3.00 -7.80
C ILE A 95 9.18 -3.83 -6.57
N ILE A 96 8.96 -3.24 -5.40
CA ILE A 96 8.99 -3.92 -4.11
C ILE A 96 7.66 -3.61 -3.44
N THR A 97 6.93 -4.65 -3.08
CA THR A 97 5.69 -4.53 -2.32
C THR A 97 6.00 -4.61 -0.83
N ARG A 98 5.24 -3.91 -0.01
CA ARG A 98 5.31 -4.08 1.45
C ARG A 98 4.82 -5.46 1.85
N SER A 99 5.37 -6.00 2.93
CA SER A 99 4.82 -7.19 3.58
C SER A 99 3.51 -6.85 4.31
N MET A 100 2.71 -7.86 4.66
CA MET A 100 1.51 -7.65 5.48
C MET A 100 1.84 -6.99 6.82
N GLN A 101 2.96 -7.35 7.45
CA GLN A 101 3.44 -6.68 8.65
C GLN A 101 3.72 -5.19 8.39
N GLY A 102 4.38 -4.85 7.27
CA GLY A 102 4.64 -3.46 6.91
C GLY A 102 3.39 -2.65 6.60
N ILE A 103 2.35 -3.27 6.04
CA ILE A 103 1.04 -2.64 5.84
C ILE A 103 0.36 -2.38 7.19
N LEU A 104 0.29 -3.38 8.06
CA LEU A 104 -0.34 -3.27 9.38
C LEU A 104 0.39 -2.29 10.30
N SER A 105 1.73 -2.26 10.25
CA SER A 105 2.53 -1.27 10.99
C SER A 105 2.23 0.16 10.57
N GLU A 106 2.06 0.42 9.27
CA GLU A 106 1.73 1.76 8.75
C GLU A 106 0.31 2.18 9.16
N ILE A 107 -0.67 1.30 8.99
CA ILE A 107 -2.04 1.55 9.44
C ILE A 107 -2.04 1.84 10.95
N GLY A 108 -1.35 1.01 11.73
CA GLY A 108 -1.23 1.17 13.18
C GLY A 108 -0.61 2.50 13.60
N ALA A 109 0.40 2.99 12.87
CA ALA A 109 1.04 4.27 13.15
C ALA A 109 0.11 5.49 12.92
N GLN A 110 -0.92 5.34 12.09
CA GLN A 110 -1.90 6.39 11.77
C GLN A 110 -3.15 6.34 12.66
N VAL A 111 -3.28 5.32 13.52
CA VAL A 111 -4.39 5.23 14.48
C VAL A 111 -4.29 6.35 15.49
N ARG A 112 -5.42 7.04 15.76
CA ARG A 112 -5.49 8.06 16.80
C ARG A 112 -5.28 7.41 18.16
N VAL A 113 -4.36 7.96 18.94
CA VAL A 113 -4.10 7.54 20.32
C VAL A 113 -4.42 8.67 21.30
N ALA A 114 -4.73 8.32 22.55
CA ALA A 114 -4.93 9.32 23.58
C ALA A 114 -3.59 9.95 23.99
N GLU A 115 -3.55 11.27 24.17
CA GLU A 115 -2.33 11.99 24.60
C GLU A 115 -1.78 11.46 25.94
N GLU A 116 -2.68 11.02 26.83
CA GLU A 116 -2.30 10.41 28.10
C GLU A 116 -1.43 9.14 27.92
N ASP A 117 -1.72 8.33 26.90
CA ASP A 117 -0.99 7.11 26.59
C ASP A 117 0.38 7.42 25.96
N VAL A 118 0.47 8.53 25.20
CA VAL A 118 1.72 9.06 24.66
C VAL A 118 2.61 9.60 25.78
N ASN A 119 2.06 10.42 26.69
CA ASN A 119 2.81 11.05 27.77
C ASN A 119 3.41 10.03 28.76
N ARG A 120 2.72 8.91 28.98
CA ARG A 120 3.23 7.79 29.80
C ARG A 120 4.11 6.80 29.03
N HIS A 121 4.43 7.08 27.76
CA HIS A 121 5.24 6.24 26.87
C HIS A 121 4.67 4.83 26.62
N ALA A 122 3.35 4.65 26.74
CA ALA A 122 2.69 3.38 26.44
C ALA A 122 2.54 3.14 24.93
N VAL A 123 2.44 4.23 24.15
CA VAL A 123 2.34 4.22 22.68
C VAL A 123 3.17 5.36 22.10
N MET A 124 3.57 5.21 20.83
CA MET A 124 4.15 6.32 20.07
C MET A 124 3.06 7.31 19.65
N PRO A 125 3.38 8.60 19.46
CA PRO A 125 2.45 9.57 18.87
C PRO A 125 1.94 9.10 17.51
N THR A 126 0.67 9.40 17.20
CA THR A 126 0.09 9.17 15.87
C THR A 126 0.90 9.91 14.81
N VAL A 127 1.26 9.22 13.73
CA VAL A 127 1.94 9.79 12.58
C VAL A 127 0.91 10.47 11.67
N GLY A 128 1.14 11.75 11.36
CA GLY A 128 0.31 12.49 10.42
C GLY A 128 0.51 12.06 8.96
N VAL A 129 -0.46 12.39 8.11
CA VAL A 129 -0.33 12.25 6.66
C VAL A 129 0.63 13.30 6.10
N ILE A 130 1.35 12.95 5.03
CA ILE A 130 2.28 13.86 4.34
C ILE A 130 1.95 13.99 2.85
N GLY A 131 2.46 15.05 2.24
CA GLY A 131 2.37 15.26 0.81
C GLY A 131 0.97 15.67 0.38
N VAL A 132 0.43 15.00 -0.64
CA VAL A 132 -0.90 15.28 -1.20
C VAL A 132 -2.04 14.56 -0.45
N GLU A 133 -1.71 13.65 0.47
CA GLU A 133 -2.71 12.92 1.24
C GLU A 133 -3.32 13.81 2.33
N THR A 134 -4.64 13.83 2.41
CA THR A 134 -5.38 14.70 3.35
C THR A 134 -5.94 13.93 4.55
N ARG A 135 -5.94 12.59 4.50
CA ARG A 135 -6.42 11.71 5.57
C ARG A 135 -5.78 10.33 5.53
N PRO A 136 -5.72 9.60 6.67
CA PRO A 136 -5.36 8.19 6.69
C PRO A 136 -6.24 7.36 5.76
N ILE A 137 -5.66 6.29 5.20
CA ILE A 137 -6.40 5.34 4.33
C ILE A 137 -7.52 4.64 5.11
N ILE A 138 -7.26 4.31 6.38
CA ILE A 138 -8.25 3.78 7.32
C ILE A 138 -8.24 4.68 8.54
N VAL A 139 -9.35 5.36 8.79
CA VAL A 139 -9.53 6.20 9.97
C VAL A 139 -10.08 5.35 11.10
N ILE A 140 -9.27 5.20 12.15
CA ILE A 140 -9.67 4.55 13.39
C ILE A 140 -9.80 5.62 14.47
N HIS A 141 -11.01 5.74 15.01
CA HIS A 141 -11.34 6.63 16.10
C HIS A 141 -11.01 5.98 17.45
N VAL A 142 -10.81 6.80 18.47
CA VAL A 142 -10.62 6.36 19.86
C VAL A 142 -11.48 7.21 20.78
N GLY A 143 -12.06 6.58 21.80
CA GLY A 143 -12.99 7.22 22.71
C GLY A 143 -13.39 6.34 23.89
N THR A 144 -14.23 6.88 24.77
CA THR A 144 -14.78 6.13 25.91
C THR A 144 -15.93 5.22 25.52
N ASP A 145 -16.59 5.50 24.40
CA ASP A 145 -17.65 4.68 23.83
C ASP A 145 -17.64 4.83 22.31
N ALA A 146 -18.11 3.82 21.59
CA ALA A 146 -18.29 3.85 20.14
C ALA A 146 -19.73 4.24 19.79
N PRO A 147 -19.99 4.87 18.63
CA PRO A 147 -21.34 5.13 18.18
C PRO A 147 -22.10 3.81 17.93
N ALA A 148 -23.40 3.82 18.23
CA ALA A 148 -24.27 2.70 17.92
C ALA A 148 -24.27 2.43 16.40
N GLY A 149 -23.82 1.24 16.00
CA GLY A 149 -23.70 0.87 14.60
C GLY A 149 -22.34 1.18 13.97
N ALA A 150 -21.28 1.38 14.76
CA ALA A 150 -19.92 1.36 14.23
C ALA A 150 -19.68 0.11 13.36
N TYR A 151 -19.00 0.29 12.22
CA TYR A 151 -18.75 -0.81 11.29
C TYR A 151 -17.90 -1.93 11.90
N ALA A 152 -16.87 -1.52 12.62
CA ALA A 152 -16.01 -2.41 13.38
C ALA A 152 -15.59 -1.70 14.66
N GLU A 153 -15.52 -2.46 15.75
CA GLU A 153 -15.20 -1.96 17.07
C GLU A 153 -14.36 -2.98 17.83
N ILE A 154 -13.35 -2.50 18.56
CA ILE A 154 -12.67 -3.27 19.59
C ILE A 154 -12.57 -2.45 20.88
N VAL A 155 -12.65 -3.15 22.01
CA VAL A 155 -12.43 -2.56 23.33
C VAL A 155 -11.08 -3.01 23.86
N ARG A 156 -10.20 -2.07 24.21
CA ARG A 156 -8.88 -2.35 24.76
C ARG A 156 -8.48 -1.30 25.79
N GLY A 157 -8.07 -1.75 26.97
CA GLY A 157 -7.63 -0.84 28.04
C GLY A 157 -8.71 0.14 28.51
N GLY A 158 -9.99 -0.25 28.45
CA GLY A 158 -11.11 0.62 28.82
C GLY A 158 -11.43 1.71 27.79
N ARG A 159 -10.86 1.63 26.59
CA ARG A 159 -11.16 2.52 25.46
C ARG A 159 -11.74 1.74 24.29
N HIS A 160 -12.56 2.42 23.53
CA HIS A 160 -13.20 1.93 22.32
C HIS A 160 -12.41 2.44 21.12
N TYR A 161 -12.10 1.55 20.18
CA TYR A 161 -11.50 1.87 18.90
C TYR A 161 -12.45 1.41 17.80
N TRP A 162 -12.83 2.32 16.91
CA TRP A 162 -13.85 2.00 15.91
C TRP A 162 -13.61 2.65 14.55
N ILE A 163 -14.23 2.04 13.53
CA ILE A 163 -14.41 2.60 12.20
C ILE A 163 -15.87 3.05 12.08
N ASP A 164 -16.10 4.29 11.66
CA ASP A 164 -17.45 4.83 11.46
C ASP A 164 -18.15 4.10 10.31
N ASP A 165 -19.44 3.79 10.46
CA ASP A 165 -20.21 3.15 9.39
C ASP A 165 -20.48 4.08 8.20
N ASN A 166 -20.43 5.40 8.40
CA ASN A 166 -20.55 6.36 7.30
C ASN A 166 -19.24 6.57 6.53
N ASP A 167 -18.12 6.00 6.99
CA ASP A 167 -16.82 6.11 6.33
C ASP A 167 -16.60 4.96 5.33
N PHE A 168 -17.21 5.09 4.15
CA PHE A 168 -17.11 4.09 3.09
C PHE A 168 -15.65 3.77 2.71
N ASP A 169 -14.80 4.79 2.61
CA ASP A 169 -13.40 4.63 2.21
C ASP A 169 -12.63 3.79 3.23
N SER A 170 -12.79 4.08 4.53
CA SER A 170 -12.17 3.28 5.60
C SER A 170 -12.69 1.85 5.59
N LYS A 171 -14.00 1.64 5.37
CA LYS A 171 -14.60 0.29 5.26
C LYS A 171 -14.01 -0.49 4.09
N PHE A 172 -13.97 0.13 2.92
CA PHE A 172 -13.44 -0.48 1.71
C PHE A 172 -11.97 -0.87 1.89
N ALA A 173 -11.14 0.07 2.36
CA ALA A 173 -9.73 -0.19 2.61
C ALA A 173 -9.52 -1.28 3.68
N PHE A 174 -10.28 -1.25 4.76
CA PHE A 174 -10.21 -2.27 5.81
C PHE A 174 -10.60 -3.66 5.28
N SER A 175 -11.65 -3.79 4.48
CA SER A 175 -12.03 -5.05 3.83
C SER A 175 -10.98 -5.56 2.85
N VAL A 176 -10.31 -4.66 2.11
CA VAL A 176 -9.17 -5.06 1.25
C VAL A 176 -8.04 -5.64 2.11
N VAL A 177 -7.70 -5.02 3.24
CA VAL A 177 -6.69 -5.56 4.16
C VAL A 177 -7.10 -6.92 4.71
N GLN A 178 -8.36 -7.09 5.12
CA GLN A 178 -8.88 -8.39 5.59
C GLN A 178 -8.74 -9.48 4.51
N ASN A 179 -9.09 -9.16 3.26
CA ASN A 179 -8.92 -10.10 2.14
C ASN A 179 -7.46 -10.45 1.89
N LEU A 180 -6.54 -9.48 1.99
CA LEU A 180 -5.10 -9.73 1.84
C LEU A 180 -4.57 -10.64 2.96
N ILE A 181 -5.03 -10.47 4.20
CA ILE A 181 -4.69 -11.36 5.32
C ILE A 181 -5.20 -12.78 5.03
N ALA A 182 -6.47 -12.93 4.65
CA ALA A 182 -7.05 -14.23 4.34
C ALA A 182 -6.32 -14.95 3.18
N LEU A 183 -5.93 -14.21 2.14
CA LEU A 183 -5.11 -14.74 1.04
C LEU A 183 -3.72 -15.17 1.52
N ALA A 184 -3.06 -14.37 2.36
CA ALA A 184 -1.76 -14.71 2.93
C ALA A 184 -1.82 -16.00 3.77
N GLU A 185 -2.86 -16.18 4.59
CA GLU A 185 -3.08 -17.39 5.38
C GLU A 185 -3.38 -18.62 4.50
N SER A 186 -4.22 -18.46 3.47
CA SER A 186 -4.56 -19.57 2.58
C SER A 186 -3.34 -20.17 1.85
N SER A 187 -2.34 -19.32 1.54
CA SER A 187 -1.09 -19.73 0.90
C SER A 187 -0.17 -20.60 1.79
N GLN A 188 -0.41 -20.65 3.10
CA GLN A 188 0.39 -21.42 4.07
C GLN A 188 -0.10 -22.86 4.28
N SER A 189 -1.28 -23.23 3.75
CA SER A 189 -1.88 -24.56 3.95
C SER A 189 -1.08 -25.75 3.35
N GLY A 190 0.11 -25.49 2.78
CA GLY A 190 1.00 -26.50 2.20
C GLY A 190 2.38 -26.65 2.85
N LYS A 191 2.70 -25.94 3.93
CA LYS A 191 4.01 -26.07 4.63
C LYS A 191 3.81 -26.29 6.13
N GLN A 192 3.46 -27.52 6.50
CA GLN A 192 3.64 -27.96 7.89
C GLN A 192 5.12 -27.84 8.24
N ALA A 193 5.42 -27.17 9.36
CA ALA A 193 6.78 -27.12 9.88
C ALA A 193 7.19 -28.54 10.31
N LEU A 194 8.12 -29.14 9.56
CA LEU A 194 8.74 -30.40 9.96
C LEU A 194 9.75 -30.10 11.06
N VAL A 195 9.34 -30.29 12.32
CA VAL A 195 10.26 -30.25 13.46
C VAL A 195 10.94 -31.61 13.53
N THR A 196 12.18 -31.71 13.06
CA THR A 196 13.03 -32.89 13.32
C THR A 196 13.77 -32.67 14.63
N ILE A 197 13.39 -33.40 15.68
CA ILE A 197 14.20 -33.51 16.90
C ILE A 197 15.31 -34.53 16.61
N PRO A 198 16.59 -34.16 16.68
CA PRO A 198 17.67 -35.13 16.54
C PRO A 198 17.66 -36.06 17.76
N ALA A 199 17.47 -37.35 17.53
CA ALA A 199 17.76 -38.37 18.53
C ALA A 199 19.26 -38.64 18.49
N THR A 200 19.98 -38.21 19.52
CA THR A 200 21.36 -38.66 19.76
C THR A 200 21.34 -40.05 20.41
N PRO A 201 22.28 -40.94 20.05
CA PRO A 201 22.40 -42.31 20.58
C PRO A 201 22.82 -42.37 22.04
#